data_AF-A0A345XRB3-F1
#
_entry.id   AF-A0A345XRB3-F1
#
_cell.length_a   1.000
_cell.length_b   1.000
_cell.length_c   1.000
_cell.angle_alpha   90.00
_cell.angle_beta   90.00
_cell.angle_gamma   90.00
#
_symmetry.space_group_name_H-M   'P 1'
#
loop_
_entity.id
_entity.type
_entity.pdbx_description
1 polymer ?
#
loop_
_entity_poly.entity_id
_entity_poly.type
_entity_poly.pdbx_seq_one_letter_code
_entity_poly.pdbx_strand_id
1 'polypeptide(L)'
;MTVAPRPAAPPEAEGCLAVAVRWPVRVVVLLLVVPVRMAWDALVACGRVLRRVLWQPLVRGLGWLAHTFVAVPAGRLWRWVLAPVGRGVGVALVWLGKALFVWPWVALWRHVLTPLGHGLRAAARGVGAAVVWLVRYGLVVPVVALWTGFVWLLRVLFVWPAQWMYRRLLTPAGHGLSWLWRTLLVLPAVWTYAHVLTPLGHGLRAAARGIGAAVVWLVRYGLVVPVVALWTGFVWLLRALFVWPAQWTYRWLLTPLGRALAVVGREIRDAFVMAWSAAGRISRAVFGFLGRLLKWIFVAPVVQVWRHVVRPAGRGLRDHVWRPAAGAVREAGRAVRGALAAARASARQTRAELRRALFGAPRKEPRDPLSR
;
A
#
# COMPACT_ATOMS: atom_id res chain seq x y z
N MET A 1 34.82 -31.85 62.84
CA MET A 1 36.20 -31.33 62.94
C MET A 1 36.12 -29.91 63.48
N THR A 2 36.28 -29.76 64.79
CA THR A 2 36.28 -28.48 65.51
C THR A 2 37.67 -27.86 65.40
N VAL A 3 37.76 -26.69 64.77
CA VAL A 3 39.01 -25.92 64.61
C VAL A 3 39.28 -25.15 65.91
N ALA A 4 40.39 -25.46 66.58
CA ALA A 4 40.86 -24.73 67.75
C ALA A 4 41.45 -23.35 67.34
N PRO A 5 41.27 -22.28 68.15
CA PRO A 5 41.87 -20.99 67.85
C PRO A 5 43.38 -20.98 68.16
N ARG A 6 44.16 -20.38 67.26
CA ARG A 6 45.60 -20.13 67.43
C ARG A 6 45.85 -19.05 68.49
N PRO A 7 46.93 -19.14 69.30
CA PRO A 7 47.32 -18.06 70.19
C PRO A 7 47.80 -16.84 69.39
N ALA A 8 47.35 -15.66 69.79
CA ALA A 8 47.78 -14.38 69.22
C ALA A 8 49.25 -14.12 69.56
N ALA A 9 50.04 -13.75 68.55
CA ALA A 9 51.41 -13.27 68.73
C ALA A 9 51.40 -11.96 69.54
N PRO A 10 52.39 -11.73 70.42
CA PRO A 10 52.49 -10.47 71.14
C PRO A 10 52.78 -9.30 70.18
N PRO A 11 52.19 -8.12 70.41
CA PRO A 11 52.47 -6.94 69.60
C PRO A 11 53.92 -6.51 69.81
N GLU A 12 54.68 -6.48 68.72
CA GLU A 12 56.00 -5.86 68.66
C GLU A 12 55.90 -4.41 69.17
N ALA A 13 56.82 -4.05 70.05
CA ALA A 13 56.92 -2.69 70.59
C ALA A 13 57.33 -1.72 69.46
N GLU A 14 56.34 -1.21 68.74
CA GLU A 14 56.51 -0.07 67.84
C GLU A 14 56.98 1.13 68.67
N GLY A 15 58.27 1.46 68.53
CA GLY A 15 58.97 2.45 69.33
C GLY A 15 58.30 3.83 69.33
N CYS A 16 58.43 4.51 70.48
CA CYS A 16 57.87 5.84 70.79
C CYS A 16 58.10 6.94 69.72
N LEU A 17 59.05 6.75 68.80
CA LEU A 17 59.30 7.64 67.66
C LEU A 17 58.16 7.64 66.63
N ALA A 18 57.53 6.49 66.34
CA ALA A 18 56.39 6.44 65.41
C ALA A 18 55.13 7.10 66.01
N VAL A 19 54.98 7.02 67.34
CA VAL A 19 53.87 7.66 68.08
C VAL A 19 54.08 9.18 68.17
N ALA A 20 55.30 9.63 68.47
CA ALA A 20 55.63 11.06 68.58
C ALA A 20 55.48 11.81 67.25
N VAL A 21 55.79 11.19 66.11
CA VAL A 21 55.62 11.80 64.79
C VAL A 21 54.16 11.71 64.30
N ARG A 22 53.43 10.65 64.62
CA ARG A 22 52.01 10.51 64.21
C ARG A 22 51.07 11.44 64.95
N TRP A 23 51.37 11.80 66.19
CA TRP A 23 50.50 12.65 67.00
C TRP A 23 50.28 14.06 66.38
N PRO A 24 51.31 14.84 66.02
CA PRO A 24 51.13 16.15 65.39
C PRO A 24 50.47 16.06 64.01
N VAL A 25 50.82 15.05 63.21
CA VAL A 25 50.19 14.83 61.91
C VAL A 25 48.70 14.52 62.06
N ARG A 26 48.32 13.68 63.04
CA ARG A 26 46.91 13.39 63.34
C ARG A 26 46.16 14.61 63.85
N VAL A 27 46.79 15.45 64.66
CA VAL A 27 46.19 16.71 65.14
C VAL A 27 45.95 17.66 63.98
N VAL A 28 46.92 17.88 63.09
CA VAL A 28 46.75 18.75 61.91
C VAL A 28 45.69 18.20 60.96
N VAL A 29 45.69 16.88 60.72
CA VAL A 29 44.66 16.23 59.89
C VAL A 29 43.28 16.39 60.53
N LEU A 30 43.12 16.20 61.85
CA LEU A 30 41.84 16.41 62.51
C LEU A 30 41.40 17.87 62.46
N LEU A 31 42.30 18.82 62.72
CA LEU A 31 41.97 20.24 62.82
C LEU A 31 41.73 20.90 61.46
N LEU A 32 42.29 20.36 60.38
CA LEU A 32 42.10 20.90 59.03
C LEU A 32 41.09 20.08 58.22
N VAL A 33 41.24 18.74 58.20
CA VAL A 33 40.44 17.86 57.33
C VAL A 33 39.03 17.71 57.88
N VAL A 34 38.82 17.58 59.19
CA VAL A 34 37.46 17.42 59.74
C VAL A 34 36.58 18.65 59.49
N PRO A 35 37.02 19.90 59.72
CA PRO A 35 36.18 21.07 59.41
C PRO A 35 35.99 21.29 57.91
N VAL A 36 37.02 21.03 57.08
CA VAL A 36 36.86 21.07 55.62
C VAL A 36 35.84 20.03 55.15
N ARG A 37 35.85 18.83 55.75
CA ARG A 37 34.93 17.74 55.42
C ARG A 37 33.52 18.01 55.92
N MET A 38 33.36 18.63 57.09
CA MET A 38 32.08 19.13 57.60
C MET A 38 31.51 20.25 56.70
N ALA A 39 32.34 21.19 56.26
CA ALA A 39 31.93 22.24 55.33
C ALA A 39 31.54 21.64 53.96
N TRP A 40 32.28 20.64 53.49
CA TRP A 40 31.95 19.91 52.27
C TRP A 40 30.64 19.13 52.40
N ASP A 41 30.43 18.41 53.51
CA ASP A 41 29.20 17.67 53.76
C ASP A 41 27.99 18.60 53.91
N ALA A 42 28.17 19.77 54.51
CA ALA A 42 27.16 20.82 54.59
C ALA A 42 26.82 21.40 53.20
N LEU A 43 27.81 21.66 52.35
CA LEU A 43 27.59 22.11 50.97
C LEU A 43 26.92 21.04 50.11
N VAL A 44 27.30 19.77 50.26
CA VAL A 44 26.67 18.64 49.56
C VAL A 44 25.25 18.39 50.09
N ALA A 45 25.00 18.59 51.38
CA ALA A 45 23.66 18.55 51.95
C ALA A 45 22.79 19.69 51.41
N CYS A 46 23.29 20.93 51.43
CA CYS A 46 22.59 22.10 50.89
C CYS A 46 22.31 21.94 49.38
N GLY A 47 23.29 21.44 48.62
CA GLY A 47 23.14 21.10 47.21
C GLY A 47 22.16 19.95 46.95
N ARG A 48 22.01 18.99 47.87
CA ARG A 48 20.98 17.93 47.78
C ARG A 48 19.58 18.46 48.09
N VAL A 49 19.45 19.36 49.08
CA VAL A 49 18.19 20.01 49.43
C VAL A 49 17.73 20.92 48.30
N LEU A 50 18.60 21.78 47.77
CA LEU A 50 18.30 22.65 46.64
C LEU A 50 17.86 21.85 45.40
N ARG A 51 18.49 20.69 45.17
CA ARG A 51 18.14 19.80 44.06
C ARG A 51 16.76 19.15 44.24
N ARG A 52 16.39 18.77 45.47
CA ARG A 52 15.08 18.17 45.76
C ARG A 52 13.95 19.20 45.82
N VAL A 53 14.19 20.35 46.45
CA VAL A 53 13.15 21.35 46.74
C VAL A 53 12.91 22.29 45.56
N LEU A 54 13.96 22.73 44.85
CA LEU A 54 13.80 23.63 43.70
C LEU A 54 13.82 22.85 42.37
N TRP A 55 14.79 21.96 42.21
CA TRP A 55 15.10 21.40 40.90
C TRP A 55 14.21 20.24 40.48
N GLN A 56 13.82 19.35 41.39
CA GLN A 56 12.87 18.30 41.05
C GLN A 56 11.47 18.80 40.66
N PRO A 57 10.82 19.76 41.39
CA PRO A 57 9.52 20.25 40.96
C PRO A 57 9.62 21.05 39.67
N LEU A 58 10.69 21.82 39.45
CA LEU A 58 10.85 22.56 38.21
C LEU A 58 11.06 21.62 37.00
N VAL A 59 11.89 20.59 37.15
CA VAL A 59 12.13 19.59 36.10
C VAL A 59 10.89 18.74 35.84
N ARG A 60 10.12 18.37 36.87
CA ARG A 60 8.84 17.66 36.70
C ARG A 60 7.79 18.55 36.05
N GLY A 61 7.68 19.81 36.46
CA GLY A 61 6.75 20.78 35.87
C GLY A 61 7.08 21.05 34.40
N LEU A 62 8.35 21.28 34.07
CA LEU A 62 8.79 21.50 32.69
C LEU A 62 8.69 20.22 31.85
N GLY A 63 8.96 19.05 32.44
CA GLY A 63 8.78 17.74 31.81
C GLY A 63 7.31 17.44 31.51
N TRP A 64 6.41 17.77 32.44
CA TRP A 64 4.97 17.65 32.24
C TRP A 64 4.46 18.62 31.17
N LEU A 65 4.92 19.87 31.16
CA LEU A 65 4.63 20.84 30.11
C LEU A 65 5.13 20.36 28.75
N ALA A 66 6.37 19.89 28.64
CA ALA A 66 6.92 19.37 27.40
C ALA A 66 6.18 18.11 26.92
N HIS A 67 5.83 17.20 27.84
CA HIS A 67 5.08 15.99 27.49
C HIS A 67 3.67 16.35 27.00
N THR A 68 2.98 17.23 27.71
CA THR A 68 1.60 17.62 27.39
C THR A 68 1.51 18.49 26.15
N PHE A 69 2.43 19.46 25.94
CA PHE A 69 2.38 20.37 24.79
C PHE A 69 3.10 19.86 23.54
N VAL A 70 4.02 18.90 23.66
CA VAL A 70 4.78 18.42 22.50
C VAL A 70 4.52 16.95 22.25
N ALA A 71 4.68 16.08 23.26
CA ALA A 71 4.55 14.64 23.05
C ALA A 71 3.10 14.19 22.80
N VAL A 72 2.13 14.73 23.55
CA VAL A 72 0.70 14.42 23.35
C VAL A 72 0.20 14.88 21.97
N PRO A 73 0.38 16.15 21.54
CA PRO A 73 -0.06 16.57 20.22
C PRO A 73 0.74 15.92 19.09
N ALA A 74 2.05 15.69 19.24
CA ALA A 74 2.82 14.94 18.24
C ALA A 74 2.35 13.48 18.13
N GLY A 75 2.05 12.82 19.25
CA GLY A 75 1.48 11.47 19.25
C GLY A 75 0.07 11.43 18.66
N ARG A 76 -0.73 12.46 18.90
CA ARG A 76 -2.06 12.62 18.31
C ARG A 76 -1.95 12.86 16.79
N LEU A 77 -1.07 13.74 16.35
CA LEU A 77 -0.78 14.00 14.93
C LEU A 77 -0.26 12.74 14.24
N TRP A 78 0.62 11.97 14.90
CA TRP A 78 1.09 10.70 14.37
C TRP A 78 -0.03 9.69 14.19
N ARG A 79 -0.90 9.53 15.21
CA ARG A 79 -2.01 8.56 15.17
C ARG A 79 -3.13 8.95 14.21
N TRP A 80 -3.45 10.24 14.12
CA TRP A 80 -4.57 10.75 13.33
C TRP A 80 -4.19 11.14 11.90
N VAL A 81 -2.92 11.45 11.61
CA VAL A 81 -2.50 11.93 10.29
C VAL A 81 -1.47 10.98 9.67
N LEU A 82 -0.32 10.75 10.30
CA LEU A 82 0.76 9.98 9.68
C LEU A 82 0.45 8.48 9.54
N ALA A 83 -0.17 7.87 10.55
CA ALA A 83 -0.54 6.45 10.51
C ALA A 83 -1.63 6.13 9.46
N PRO A 84 -2.70 6.93 9.28
CA PRO A 84 -3.65 6.71 8.19
C PRO A 84 -3.06 7.08 6.83
N VAL A 85 -2.24 8.14 6.71
CA VAL A 85 -1.56 8.47 5.44
C VAL A 85 -0.60 7.36 5.02
N GLY A 86 0.22 6.83 5.94
CA GLY A 86 1.13 5.72 5.65
C GLY A 86 0.38 4.44 5.24
N ARG A 87 -0.77 4.15 5.87
CA ARG A 87 -1.64 3.03 5.45
C ARG A 87 -2.29 3.29 4.09
N GLY A 88 -2.73 4.52 3.82
CA GLY A 88 -3.29 4.91 2.53
C GLY A 88 -2.28 4.78 1.39
N VAL A 89 -1.04 5.24 1.61
CA VAL A 89 0.07 5.11 0.67
C VAL A 89 0.45 3.64 0.46
N GLY A 90 0.50 2.84 1.53
CA GLY A 90 0.77 1.40 1.43
C GLY A 90 -0.30 0.66 0.62
N VAL A 91 -1.58 0.95 0.87
CA VAL A 91 -2.69 0.39 0.10
C VAL A 91 -2.62 0.84 -1.35
N ALA A 92 -2.33 2.12 -1.61
CA ALA A 92 -2.17 2.67 -2.95
C ALA A 92 -1.03 1.99 -3.72
N LEU A 93 0.13 1.77 -3.10
CA LEU A 93 1.25 1.03 -3.72
C LEU A 93 0.88 -0.41 -4.05
N VAL A 94 0.18 -1.11 -3.13
CA VAL A 94 -0.26 -2.49 -3.37
C VAL A 94 -1.29 -2.54 -4.50
N TRP A 95 -2.20 -1.57 -4.55
CA TRP A 95 -3.17 -1.43 -5.64
C TRP A 95 -2.48 -1.14 -6.96
N LEU A 96 -1.51 -0.23 -6.97
CA LEU A 96 -0.72 0.11 -8.16
C LEU A 96 0.07 -1.10 -8.66
N GLY A 97 0.68 -1.89 -7.76
CA GLY A 97 1.35 -3.15 -8.10
C GLY A 97 0.38 -4.18 -8.68
N LYS A 98 -0.81 -4.34 -8.09
CA LYS A 98 -1.86 -5.21 -8.66
C LYS A 98 -2.34 -4.72 -10.03
N ALA A 99 -2.52 -3.41 -10.19
CA ALA A 99 -3.01 -2.81 -11.43
C ALA A 99 -1.96 -2.83 -12.55
N LEU A 100 -0.67 -2.71 -12.23
CA LEU A 100 0.42 -2.75 -13.23
C LEU A 100 0.86 -4.17 -13.57
N PHE A 101 0.79 -5.11 -12.63
CA PHE A 101 1.37 -6.44 -12.84
C PHE A 101 0.30 -7.52 -13.00
N VAL A 102 -0.66 -7.57 -12.07
CA VAL A 102 -1.65 -8.65 -12.03
C VAL A 102 -2.75 -8.43 -13.07
N TRP A 103 -3.30 -7.22 -13.16
CA TRP A 103 -4.39 -6.93 -14.09
C TRP A 103 -3.99 -7.07 -15.57
N PRO A 104 -2.81 -6.61 -16.03
CA PRO A 104 -2.41 -6.76 -17.43
C PRO A 104 -2.12 -8.22 -17.75
N TRP A 105 -1.54 -8.97 -16.81
CA TRP A 105 -1.33 -10.41 -16.99
C TRP A 105 -2.64 -11.19 -17.04
N VAL A 106 -3.60 -10.86 -16.18
CA VAL A 106 -4.95 -11.47 -16.19
C VAL A 106 -5.70 -11.08 -17.46
N ALA A 107 -5.58 -9.83 -17.91
CA ALA A 107 -6.17 -9.36 -19.16
C ALA A 107 -5.55 -10.07 -20.37
N LEU A 108 -4.22 -10.24 -20.39
CA LEU A 108 -3.50 -11.00 -21.41
C LEU A 108 -3.94 -12.48 -21.40
N TRP A 109 -4.06 -13.08 -20.22
CA TRP A 109 -4.52 -14.46 -20.10
C TRP A 109 -5.96 -14.61 -20.60
N ARG A 110 -6.86 -13.70 -20.20
CA ARG A 110 -8.27 -13.71 -20.62
C ARG A 110 -8.46 -13.42 -22.10
N HIS A 111 -7.78 -12.42 -22.65
CA HIS A 111 -8.00 -11.94 -24.01
C HIS A 111 -7.09 -12.58 -25.06
N VAL A 112 -5.99 -13.25 -24.66
CA VAL A 112 -5.05 -13.88 -25.61
C VAL A 112 -5.03 -15.39 -25.42
N LEU A 113 -4.76 -15.89 -24.21
CA LEU A 113 -4.63 -17.34 -24.01
C LEU A 113 -5.97 -18.09 -24.09
N THR A 114 -7.05 -17.55 -23.52
CA THR A 114 -8.37 -18.20 -23.61
C THR A 114 -8.86 -18.32 -25.06
N PRO A 115 -8.85 -17.25 -25.88
CA PRO A 115 -9.27 -17.37 -27.28
C PRO A 115 -8.30 -18.21 -28.10
N LEU A 116 -6.99 -18.19 -27.83
CA LEU A 116 -6.04 -19.12 -28.46
C LEU A 116 -6.40 -20.58 -28.16
N GLY A 117 -6.72 -20.91 -26.90
CA GLY A 117 -7.12 -22.26 -26.53
C GLY A 117 -8.45 -22.69 -27.18
N HIS A 118 -9.41 -21.77 -27.32
CA HIS A 118 -10.67 -22.04 -27.99
C HIS A 118 -10.49 -22.17 -29.50
N GLY A 119 -9.65 -21.31 -30.09
CA GLY A 119 -9.27 -21.34 -31.51
C GLY A 119 -8.54 -22.63 -31.87
N LEU A 120 -7.58 -23.08 -31.06
CA LEU A 120 -6.85 -24.32 -31.30
C LEU A 120 -7.77 -25.55 -31.21
N ARG A 121 -8.70 -25.58 -30.26
CA ARG A 121 -9.71 -26.65 -30.15
C ARG A 121 -10.70 -26.63 -31.31
N ALA A 122 -11.13 -25.45 -31.75
CA ALA A 122 -11.99 -25.30 -32.90
C ALA A 122 -11.27 -25.73 -34.20
N ALA A 123 -10.00 -25.36 -34.36
CA ALA A 123 -9.17 -25.77 -35.47
C ALA A 123 -8.96 -27.30 -35.50
N ALA A 124 -8.64 -27.92 -34.36
CA ALA A 124 -8.50 -29.38 -34.25
C ALA A 124 -9.82 -30.11 -34.60
N ARG A 125 -10.97 -29.58 -34.15
CA ARG A 125 -12.29 -30.10 -34.53
C ARG A 125 -12.60 -29.91 -36.01
N GLY A 126 -12.23 -28.76 -36.58
CA GLY A 126 -12.37 -28.47 -38.01
C GLY A 126 -11.54 -29.42 -38.87
N VAL A 127 -10.28 -29.67 -38.50
CA VAL A 127 -9.41 -30.64 -39.17
C VAL A 127 -9.99 -32.06 -39.07
N GLY A 128 -10.45 -32.49 -37.89
CA GLY A 128 -11.10 -33.79 -37.73
C GLY A 128 -12.35 -33.94 -38.61
N ALA A 129 -13.18 -32.90 -38.70
CA ALA A 129 -14.36 -32.88 -39.57
C ALA A 129 -13.98 -32.92 -41.06
N ALA A 130 -12.94 -32.18 -41.46
CA ALA A 130 -12.44 -32.16 -42.83
C ALA A 130 -11.89 -33.53 -43.26
N VAL A 131 -11.15 -34.21 -42.37
CA VAL A 131 -10.64 -35.56 -42.63
C VAL A 131 -11.78 -36.56 -42.78
N VAL A 132 -12.78 -36.52 -41.89
CA VAL A 132 -13.95 -37.40 -41.98
C VAL A 132 -14.74 -37.13 -43.26
N TRP A 133 -14.88 -35.86 -43.65
CA TRP A 133 -15.54 -35.47 -44.89
C TRP A 133 -14.79 -35.98 -46.12
N LEU A 134 -13.46 -35.80 -46.17
CA LEU A 134 -12.60 -36.31 -47.25
C LEU A 134 -12.67 -37.83 -47.38
N VAL A 135 -12.62 -38.57 -46.27
CA VAL A 135 -12.74 -40.03 -46.30
C VAL A 135 -14.13 -40.45 -46.79
N ARG A 136 -15.19 -39.81 -46.27
CA ARG A 136 -16.56 -40.15 -46.63
C ARG A 136 -16.86 -39.88 -48.11
N TYR A 137 -16.53 -38.69 -48.61
CA TYR A 137 -16.85 -38.32 -49.99
C TYR A 137 -15.80 -38.77 -51.00
N GLY A 138 -14.53 -38.85 -50.62
CA GLY A 138 -13.44 -39.24 -51.51
C GLY A 138 -13.24 -40.74 -51.66
N LEU A 139 -13.59 -41.54 -50.64
CA LEU A 139 -13.42 -43.00 -50.69
C LEU A 139 -14.76 -43.73 -50.59
N VAL A 140 -15.56 -43.43 -49.57
CA VAL A 140 -16.77 -44.24 -49.29
C VAL A 140 -17.84 -44.02 -50.35
N VAL A 141 -18.16 -42.77 -50.70
CA VAL A 141 -19.16 -42.47 -51.73
C VAL A 141 -18.81 -43.04 -53.11
N PRO A 142 -17.60 -42.87 -53.66
CA PRO A 142 -17.26 -43.44 -54.96
C PRO A 142 -17.22 -44.96 -54.94
N VAL A 143 -16.70 -45.59 -53.87
CA VAL A 143 -16.74 -47.05 -53.75
C VAL A 143 -18.17 -47.57 -53.69
N VAL A 144 -19.05 -46.92 -52.94
CA VAL A 144 -20.47 -47.28 -52.88
C VAL A 144 -21.16 -47.04 -54.22
N ALA A 145 -20.86 -45.94 -54.92
CA ALA A 145 -21.41 -45.64 -56.23
C ALA A 145 -20.93 -46.63 -57.31
N LEU A 146 -19.66 -47.04 -57.27
CA LEU A 146 -19.12 -48.08 -58.15
C LEU A 146 -19.78 -49.43 -57.88
N TRP A 147 -19.97 -49.77 -56.59
CA TRP A 147 -20.66 -51.00 -56.20
C TRP A 147 -22.12 -51.00 -56.64
N THR A 148 -22.87 -49.91 -56.40
CA THR A 148 -24.26 -49.80 -56.83
C THR A 148 -24.39 -49.78 -58.35
N GLY A 149 -23.47 -49.11 -59.05
CA GLY A 149 -23.37 -49.14 -60.51
C GLY A 149 -23.11 -50.54 -61.05
N PHE A 150 -22.17 -51.28 -60.43
CA PHE A 150 -21.86 -52.66 -60.79
C PHE A 150 -23.05 -53.61 -60.55
N VAL A 151 -23.71 -53.51 -59.39
CA VAL A 151 -24.91 -54.30 -59.09
C VAL A 151 -26.05 -53.95 -60.04
N TRP A 152 -26.23 -52.68 -60.38
CA TRP A 152 -27.22 -52.25 -61.36
C TRP A 152 -26.90 -52.80 -62.75
N LEU A 153 -25.63 -52.75 -63.18
CA LEU A 153 -25.18 -53.30 -64.45
C LEU A 153 -25.42 -54.82 -64.52
N LEU A 154 -25.08 -55.56 -63.46
CA LEU A 154 -25.40 -56.99 -63.35
C LEU A 154 -26.91 -57.23 -63.43
N ARG A 155 -27.72 -56.38 -62.76
CA ARG A 155 -29.17 -56.52 -62.80
C ARG A 155 -29.75 -56.26 -64.19
N VAL A 156 -29.25 -55.26 -64.91
CA VAL A 156 -29.70 -54.97 -66.28
C VAL A 156 -29.18 -56.02 -67.26
N LEU A 157 -27.94 -56.47 -67.11
CA LEU A 157 -27.33 -57.43 -68.04
C LEU A 157 -27.86 -58.84 -67.86
N PHE A 158 -28.11 -59.29 -66.62
CA PHE A 158 -28.56 -60.65 -66.33
C PHE A 158 -30.05 -60.72 -66.03
N VAL A 159 -30.54 -59.87 -65.12
CA VAL A 159 -31.90 -60.04 -64.58
C VAL A 159 -32.96 -59.56 -65.56
N TRP A 160 -32.74 -58.50 -66.32
CA TRP A 160 -33.71 -58.03 -67.32
C TRP A 160 -33.91 -59.00 -68.48
N PRO A 161 -32.86 -59.52 -69.17
CA PRO A 161 -33.07 -60.51 -70.22
C PRO A 161 -33.59 -61.84 -69.67
N ALA A 162 -33.14 -62.27 -68.48
CA ALA A 162 -33.71 -63.45 -67.83
C ALA A 162 -35.19 -63.24 -67.45
N GLN A 163 -35.59 -62.06 -66.97
CA GLN A 163 -37.00 -61.74 -66.68
C GLN A 163 -37.84 -61.64 -67.96
N TRP A 164 -37.28 -61.12 -69.04
CA TRP A 164 -37.98 -61.02 -70.32
C TRP A 164 -38.22 -62.41 -70.92
N MET A 165 -37.21 -63.28 -70.88
CA MET A 165 -37.29 -64.68 -71.30
C MET A 165 -38.27 -65.45 -70.40
N TYR A 166 -38.19 -65.27 -69.08
CA TYR A 166 -39.09 -65.88 -68.10
C TYR A 166 -40.55 -65.41 -68.28
N ARG A 167 -40.76 -64.11 -68.54
CA ARG A 167 -42.10 -63.53 -68.75
C ARG A 167 -42.77 -63.98 -70.05
N ARG A 168 -42.00 -64.29 -71.09
CA ARG A 168 -42.55 -64.73 -72.39
C ARG A 168 -42.66 -66.25 -72.52
N LEU A 169 -41.73 -67.02 -71.96
CA LEU A 169 -41.74 -68.49 -72.07
C LEU A 169 -42.31 -69.20 -70.85
N LEU A 170 -41.97 -68.76 -69.63
CA LEU A 170 -42.28 -69.52 -68.41
C LEU A 170 -43.54 -69.07 -67.67
N THR A 171 -44.07 -67.86 -67.88
CA THR A 171 -45.28 -67.39 -67.18
C THR A 171 -46.53 -68.28 -67.36
N PRO A 172 -46.84 -68.87 -68.54
CA PRO A 172 -48.00 -69.74 -68.65
C PRO A 172 -47.84 -71.04 -67.85
N ALA A 173 -46.61 -71.55 -67.66
CA ALA A 173 -46.32 -72.72 -66.83
C ALA A 173 -46.02 -72.39 -65.35
N GLY A 174 -45.62 -71.13 -65.07
CA GLY A 174 -45.03 -70.69 -63.82
C GLY A 174 -46.05 -70.42 -62.71
N HIS A 175 -47.34 -70.28 -63.00
CA HIS A 175 -48.35 -70.09 -61.94
C HIS A 175 -48.55 -71.33 -61.07
N GLY A 176 -48.46 -72.54 -61.64
CA GLY A 176 -48.49 -73.80 -60.87
C GLY A 176 -47.19 -74.04 -60.08
N LEU A 177 -46.04 -73.81 -60.73
CA LEU A 177 -44.73 -74.03 -60.11
C LEU A 177 -44.38 -72.95 -59.06
N SER A 178 -44.87 -71.72 -59.22
CA SER A 178 -44.69 -70.63 -58.24
C SER A 178 -45.44 -70.89 -56.94
N TRP A 179 -46.56 -71.59 -56.96
CA TRP A 179 -47.28 -71.94 -55.73
C TRP A 179 -46.47 -72.96 -54.92
N LEU A 180 -46.02 -74.03 -55.59
CA LEU A 180 -45.11 -75.05 -55.03
C LEU A 180 -43.78 -74.47 -54.56
N TRP A 181 -43.15 -73.60 -55.35
CA TRP A 181 -41.89 -72.95 -54.99
C TRP A 181 -42.02 -72.02 -53.78
N ARG A 182 -43.13 -71.25 -53.70
CA ARG A 182 -43.37 -70.36 -52.56
C ARG A 182 -43.58 -71.14 -51.27
N THR A 183 -44.35 -72.23 -51.30
CA THR A 183 -44.59 -73.04 -50.10
C THR A 183 -43.39 -73.90 -49.71
N LEU A 184 -42.73 -74.54 -50.66
CA LEU A 184 -41.70 -75.53 -50.37
C LEU A 184 -40.29 -74.94 -50.17
N LEU A 185 -39.98 -73.79 -50.78
CA LEU A 185 -38.62 -73.22 -50.75
C LEU A 185 -38.59 -71.81 -50.18
N VAL A 186 -39.52 -70.94 -50.54
CA VAL A 186 -39.49 -69.54 -50.05
C VAL A 186 -39.87 -69.46 -48.58
N LEU A 187 -40.92 -70.16 -48.12
CA LEU A 187 -41.26 -70.18 -46.70
C LEU A 187 -40.12 -70.71 -45.81
N PRO A 188 -39.47 -71.86 -46.11
CA PRO A 188 -38.33 -72.32 -45.31
C PRO A 188 -37.07 -71.45 -45.48
N ALA A 189 -36.84 -70.84 -46.66
CA ALA A 189 -35.73 -69.90 -46.85
C ALA A 189 -35.94 -68.58 -46.09
N VAL A 190 -37.16 -68.06 -46.04
CA VAL A 190 -37.51 -66.88 -45.24
C VAL A 190 -37.46 -67.21 -43.75
N TRP A 191 -37.89 -68.41 -43.36
CA TRP A 191 -37.77 -68.88 -41.99
C TRP A 191 -36.30 -68.97 -41.56
N THR A 192 -35.43 -69.55 -42.38
CA THR A 192 -33.98 -69.62 -42.11
C THR A 192 -33.32 -68.23 -42.15
N TYR A 193 -33.74 -67.34 -43.04
CA TYR A 193 -33.25 -65.96 -43.02
C TYR A 193 -33.65 -65.20 -41.74
N ALA A 194 -34.90 -65.34 -41.32
CA ALA A 194 -35.44 -64.69 -40.13
C ALA A 194 -34.90 -65.29 -38.82
N HIS A 195 -34.79 -66.62 -38.74
CA HIS A 195 -34.40 -67.32 -37.51
C HIS A 195 -32.90 -67.57 -37.40
N VAL A 196 -32.14 -67.52 -38.50
CA VAL A 196 -30.69 -67.81 -38.48
C VAL A 196 -29.86 -66.59 -38.90
N LEU A 197 -30.14 -65.99 -40.06
CA LEU A 197 -29.33 -64.85 -40.54
C LEU A 197 -29.56 -63.56 -39.75
N THR A 198 -30.80 -63.28 -39.37
CA THR A 198 -31.12 -62.06 -38.61
C THR A 198 -30.49 -62.05 -37.21
N PRO A 199 -30.57 -63.13 -36.41
CA PRO A 199 -29.84 -63.18 -35.14
C PRO A 199 -28.32 -63.18 -35.32
N LEU A 200 -27.79 -63.81 -36.37
CA LEU A 200 -26.35 -63.72 -36.70
C LEU A 200 -25.93 -62.28 -37.02
N GLY A 201 -26.73 -61.53 -37.77
CA GLY A 201 -26.46 -60.12 -38.09
C GLY A 201 -26.52 -59.21 -36.85
N HIS A 202 -27.43 -59.47 -35.92
CA HIS A 202 -27.48 -58.76 -34.64
C HIS A 202 -26.34 -59.16 -33.70
N GLY A 203 -25.97 -60.45 -33.70
CA GLY A 203 -24.82 -60.99 -32.97
C GLY A 203 -23.50 -60.36 -33.44
N LEU A 204 -23.27 -60.27 -34.76
CA LEU A 204 -22.07 -59.64 -35.32
C LEU A 204 -21.99 -58.14 -34.98
N ARG A 205 -23.12 -57.41 -35.06
CA ARG A 205 -23.16 -55.98 -34.68
C ARG A 205 -23.00 -55.77 -33.18
N ALA A 206 -23.49 -56.69 -32.35
CA ALA A 206 -23.27 -56.65 -30.91
C ALA A 206 -21.80 -56.95 -30.59
N ALA A 207 -21.19 -57.94 -31.25
CA ALA A 207 -19.78 -58.28 -31.10
C ALA A 207 -18.87 -57.12 -31.53
N ALA A 208 -19.13 -56.49 -32.68
CA ALA A 208 -18.36 -55.33 -33.14
C ALA A 208 -18.46 -54.14 -32.17
N ARG A 209 -19.64 -53.88 -31.60
CA ARG A 209 -19.82 -52.85 -30.56
C ARG A 209 -19.14 -53.22 -29.25
N GLY A 210 -19.18 -54.51 -28.88
CA GLY A 210 -18.47 -55.04 -27.71
C GLY A 210 -16.96 -54.87 -27.83
N ILE A 211 -16.40 -55.18 -29.00
CA ILE A 211 -14.97 -54.99 -29.30
C ILE A 211 -14.61 -53.51 -29.28
N GLY A 212 -15.42 -52.64 -29.89
CA GLY A 212 -15.19 -51.20 -29.85
C GLY A 212 -15.21 -50.64 -28.42
N ALA A 213 -16.17 -51.07 -27.60
CA ALA A 213 -16.24 -50.69 -26.19
C ALA A 213 -15.05 -51.23 -25.39
N ALA A 214 -14.63 -52.48 -25.66
CA ALA A 214 -13.47 -53.09 -25.03
C ALA A 214 -12.18 -52.33 -25.36
N VAL A 215 -11.96 -51.94 -26.63
CA VAL A 215 -10.80 -51.15 -27.04
C VAL A 215 -10.80 -49.77 -26.37
N VAL A 216 -11.94 -49.08 -26.34
CA VAL A 216 -12.06 -47.77 -25.66
C VAL A 216 -11.80 -47.92 -24.16
N TRP A 217 -12.32 -48.97 -23.55
CA TRP A 217 -12.08 -49.28 -22.13
C TRP A 217 -10.59 -49.54 -21.87
N LEU A 218 -9.93 -50.34 -22.71
CA LEU A 218 -8.51 -50.68 -22.60
C LEU A 218 -7.61 -49.45 -22.79
N VAL A 219 -7.91 -48.58 -23.75
CA VAL A 219 -7.17 -47.32 -23.94
C VAL A 219 -7.39 -46.38 -22.75
N ARG A 220 -8.63 -46.23 -22.30
CA ARG A 220 -8.97 -45.30 -21.21
C ARG A 220 -8.33 -45.74 -19.89
N TYR A 221 -8.48 -47.00 -19.51
CA TYR A 221 -7.97 -47.50 -18.23
C TYR A 221 -6.52 -47.95 -18.30
N GLY A 222 -6.05 -48.45 -19.44
CA GLY A 222 -4.68 -48.95 -19.62
C GLY A 222 -3.66 -47.87 -19.99
N LEU A 223 -4.07 -46.78 -20.64
CA LEU A 223 -3.15 -45.70 -21.02
C LEU A 223 -3.50 -44.38 -20.33
N VAL A 224 -4.74 -43.91 -20.45
CA VAL A 224 -5.09 -42.56 -20.00
C VAL A 224 -5.06 -42.45 -18.47
N VAL A 225 -5.68 -43.39 -17.74
CA VAL A 225 -5.68 -43.40 -16.27
C VAL A 225 -4.26 -43.49 -15.67
N PRO A 226 -3.38 -44.41 -16.08
CA PRO A 226 -2.03 -44.48 -15.52
C PRO A 226 -1.19 -43.27 -15.88
N VAL A 227 -1.29 -42.71 -17.09
CA VAL A 227 -0.59 -41.46 -17.45
C VAL A 227 -1.06 -40.31 -16.56
N VAL A 228 -2.37 -40.17 -16.32
CA VAL A 228 -2.91 -39.13 -15.43
C VAL A 228 -2.48 -39.36 -13.97
N ALA A 229 -2.45 -40.61 -13.51
CA ALA A 229 -1.99 -40.97 -12.16
C ALA A 229 -0.48 -40.70 -11.97
N LEU A 230 0.33 -41.01 -12.98
CA LEU A 230 1.77 -40.70 -12.99
C LEU A 230 1.99 -39.19 -13.00
N TRP A 231 1.22 -38.44 -13.79
CA TRP A 231 1.31 -36.98 -13.82
C TRP A 231 0.91 -36.34 -12.48
N THR A 232 -0.19 -36.78 -11.87
CA THR A 232 -0.61 -36.27 -10.55
C THR A 232 0.39 -36.66 -9.46
N GLY A 233 0.90 -37.89 -9.50
CA GLY A 233 1.99 -38.34 -8.64
C GLY A 233 3.25 -37.48 -8.80
N PHE A 234 3.65 -37.19 -10.04
CA PHE A 234 4.80 -36.34 -10.35
C PHE A 234 4.62 -34.90 -9.87
N VAL A 235 3.46 -34.30 -10.10
CA VAL A 235 3.13 -32.95 -9.59
C VAL A 235 3.11 -32.94 -8.07
N TRP A 236 2.57 -33.98 -7.43
CA TRP A 236 2.57 -34.09 -5.97
C TRP A 236 3.99 -34.26 -5.43
N LEU A 237 4.83 -35.06 -6.09
CA LEU A 237 6.22 -35.28 -5.73
C LEU A 237 7.03 -33.98 -5.88
N LEU A 238 6.88 -33.25 -6.99
CA LEU A 238 7.48 -31.93 -7.17
C LEU A 238 7.01 -30.94 -6.11
N ARG A 239 5.70 -30.93 -5.81
CA ARG A 239 5.14 -30.05 -4.79
C ARG A 239 5.67 -30.41 -3.40
N ALA A 240 5.76 -31.69 -3.04
CA ALA A 240 6.36 -32.12 -1.78
C ALA A 240 7.85 -31.77 -1.75
N LEU A 241 8.60 -32.12 -2.79
CA LEU A 241 10.03 -31.87 -2.93
C LEU A 241 10.39 -30.38 -2.93
N PHE A 242 9.51 -29.50 -3.40
CA PHE A 242 9.81 -28.06 -3.48
C PHE A 242 9.15 -27.28 -2.35
N VAL A 243 7.86 -27.51 -2.09
CA VAL A 243 7.08 -26.75 -1.12
C VAL A 243 7.44 -27.14 0.30
N TRP A 244 7.67 -28.42 0.61
CA TRP A 244 8.04 -28.80 1.97
C TRP A 244 9.39 -28.23 2.40
N PRO A 245 10.49 -28.36 1.63
CA PRO A 245 11.75 -27.74 2.03
C PRO A 245 11.70 -26.21 1.93
N ALA A 246 10.96 -25.62 1.00
CA ALA A 246 10.76 -24.16 1.00
C ALA A 246 10.02 -23.69 2.27
N GLN A 247 9.00 -24.43 2.70
CA GLN A 247 8.20 -24.10 3.88
C GLN A 247 8.96 -24.40 5.18
N TRP A 248 9.77 -25.46 5.19
CA TRP A 248 10.69 -25.78 6.28
C TRP A 248 11.75 -24.69 6.40
N THR A 249 12.41 -24.32 5.30
CA THR A 249 13.38 -23.21 5.26
C THR A 249 12.74 -21.88 5.67
N TYR A 250 11.50 -21.62 5.27
CA TYR A 250 10.78 -20.42 5.71
C TYR A 250 10.52 -20.40 7.22
N ARG A 251 10.07 -21.54 7.79
CA ARG A 251 9.77 -21.63 9.22
C ARG A 251 11.01 -21.69 10.10
N TRP A 252 12.03 -22.43 9.69
CA TRP A 252 13.25 -22.67 10.46
C TRP A 252 14.37 -21.67 10.21
N LEU A 253 14.39 -20.99 9.05
CA LEU A 253 15.42 -20.02 8.72
C LEU A 253 14.86 -18.60 8.73
N LEU A 254 13.83 -18.31 7.93
CA LEU A 254 13.31 -16.95 7.76
C LEU A 254 12.55 -16.43 8.99
N THR A 255 11.85 -17.29 9.72
CA THR A 255 11.12 -16.87 10.93
C THR A 255 12.06 -16.52 12.09
N PRO A 256 13.08 -17.33 12.43
CA PRO A 256 14.07 -16.93 13.43
C PRO A 256 14.98 -15.81 12.93
N LEU A 257 15.36 -15.77 11.64
CA LEU A 257 16.08 -14.61 11.07
C LEU A 257 15.24 -13.34 11.18
N GLY A 258 13.94 -13.40 10.88
CA GLY A 258 13.04 -12.26 11.02
C GLY A 258 12.92 -11.79 12.47
N ARG A 259 12.87 -12.71 13.44
CA ARG A 259 12.89 -12.36 14.86
C ARG A 259 14.25 -11.80 15.29
N ALA A 260 15.35 -12.40 14.86
CA ALA A 260 16.70 -11.92 15.15
C ALA A 260 16.93 -10.52 14.56
N LEU A 261 16.55 -10.29 13.30
CA LEU A 261 16.59 -8.98 12.66
C LEU A 261 15.68 -7.96 13.36
N ALA A 262 14.50 -8.38 13.84
CA ALA A 262 13.60 -7.52 14.60
C ALA A 262 14.06 -7.23 16.03
N VAL A 263 14.97 -8.04 16.59
CA VAL A 263 15.68 -7.77 17.84
C VAL A 263 16.86 -6.85 17.53
N VAL A 264 17.73 -7.21 16.60
CA VAL A 264 18.86 -6.37 16.17
C VAL A 264 18.42 -4.96 15.77
N GLY A 265 17.34 -4.82 15.01
CA GLY A 265 16.78 -3.51 14.66
C GLY A 265 16.24 -2.73 15.87
N ARG A 266 15.76 -3.43 16.91
CA ARG A 266 15.31 -2.83 18.18
C ARG A 266 16.51 -2.34 18.98
N GLU A 267 17.53 -3.17 19.12
CA GLU A 267 18.79 -2.84 19.79
C GLU A 267 19.51 -1.68 19.09
N ILE A 268 19.57 -1.67 17.75
CA ILE A 268 20.15 -0.56 16.98
C ILE A 268 19.37 0.73 17.25
N ARG A 269 18.02 0.66 17.24
CA ARG A 269 17.19 1.83 17.53
C ARG A 269 17.41 2.34 18.94
N ASP A 270 17.46 1.44 19.93
CA ASP A 270 17.60 1.81 21.33
C ASP A 270 19.02 2.37 21.59
N ALA A 271 20.06 1.82 20.96
CA ALA A 271 21.42 2.37 20.94
C ALA A 271 21.47 3.76 20.28
N PHE A 272 20.79 3.94 19.16
CA PHE A 272 20.72 5.23 18.46
C PHE A 272 19.96 6.28 19.27
N VAL A 273 18.88 5.90 19.95
CA VAL A 273 18.13 6.77 20.86
C VAL A 273 19.00 7.19 22.06
N MET A 274 19.79 6.27 22.61
CA MET A 274 20.74 6.60 23.67
C MET A 274 21.83 7.57 23.19
N ALA A 275 22.42 7.33 22.02
CA ALA A 275 23.41 8.22 21.41
C ALA A 275 22.82 9.62 21.12
N TRP A 276 21.62 9.68 20.55
CA TRP A 276 20.92 10.92 20.26
C TRP A 276 20.54 11.70 21.52
N SER A 277 20.18 11.00 22.59
CA SER A 277 19.89 11.62 23.89
C SER A 277 21.13 12.23 24.55
N ALA A 278 22.31 11.64 24.31
CA ALA A 278 23.58 12.16 24.78
C ALA A 278 23.97 13.41 23.98
N ALA A 279 23.87 13.36 22.65
CA ALA A 279 24.07 14.51 21.78
C ALA A 279 23.13 15.67 22.14
N GLY A 280 21.83 15.40 22.34
CA GLY A 280 20.85 16.42 22.72
C GLY A 280 21.06 17.03 24.11
N ARG A 281 21.75 16.34 25.04
CA ARG A 281 22.15 16.92 26.33
C ARG A 281 23.37 17.84 26.18
N ILE A 282 24.34 17.44 25.38
CA ILE A 282 25.55 18.23 25.10
C ILE A 282 25.16 19.51 24.34
N SER A 283 24.35 19.41 23.28
CA SER A 283 23.91 20.58 22.51
C SER A 283 23.12 21.57 23.39
N ARG A 284 22.23 21.10 24.27
CA ARG A 284 21.50 22.01 25.17
C ARG A 284 22.39 22.66 26.22
N ALA A 285 23.43 21.97 26.69
CA ALA A 285 24.42 22.56 27.58
C ALA A 285 25.22 23.66 26.86
N VAL A 286 25.67 23.40 25.64
CA VAL A 286 26.44 24.34 24.80
C VAL A 286 25.59 25.54 24.40
N PHE A 287 24.41 25.34 23.81
CA PHE A 287 23.52 26.44 23.42
C PHE A 287 22.94 27.20 24.62
N GLY A 288 22.72 26.53 25.76
CA GLY A 288 22.30 27.19 26.99
C GLY A 288 23.40 28.05 27.61
N PHE A 289 24.65 27.63 27.52
CA PHE A 289 25.80 28.45 27.89
C PHE A 289 25.95 29.65 26.93
N LEU A 290 25.92 29.40 25.62
CA LEU A 290 26.05 30.43 24.59
C LEU A 290 24.92 31.48 24.65
N GLY A 291 23.67 31.03 24.85
CA GLY A 291 22.51 31.91 24.97
C GLY A 291 22.55 32.77 26.25
N ARG A 292 23.08 32.24 27.35
CA ARG A 292 23.33 33.03 28.57
C ARG A 292 24.43 34.07 28.34
N LEU A 293 25.52 33.69 27.69
CA LEU A 293 26.63 34.58 27.36
C LEU A 293 26.17 35.73 26.45
N LEU A 294 25.39 35.39 25.41
CA LEU A 294 24.82 36.36 24.48
C LEU A 294 23.85 37.33 25.18
N LYS A 295 22.97 36.82 26.06
CA LYS A 295 22.05 37.65 26.83
C LYS A 295 22.79 38.59 27.78
N TRP A 296 23.89 38.13 28.39
CA TRP A 296 24.69 38.91 29.31
C TRP A 296 25.48 40.02 28.58
N ILE A 297 26.06 39.72 27.41
CA ILE A 297 26.85 40.68 26.63
C ILE A 297 25.99 41.71 25.91
N PHE A 298 24.88 41.30 25.28
CA PHE A 298 24.12 42.18 24.39
C PHE A 298 22.84 42.70 25.02
N VAL A 299 22.07 41.84 25.68
CA VAL A 299 20.70 42.20 26.09
C VAL A 299 20.69 42.94 27.41
N ALA A 300 21.49 42.51 28.39
CA ALA A 300 21.57 43.15 29.69
C ALA A 300 21.96 44.64 29.62
N PRO A 301 23.03 45.05 28.91
CA PRO A 301 23.40 46.47 28.83
C PRO A 301 22.37 47.30 28.07
N VAL A 302 21.83 46.78 26.96
CA VAL A 302 20.81 47.50 26.17
C VAL A 302 19.52 47.72 26.97
N VAL A 303 19.07 46.71 27.72
CA VAL A 303 17.88 46.84 28.57
C VAL A 303 18.12 47.83 29.71
N GLN A 304 19.34 47.90 30.24
CA GLN A 304 19.70 48.84 31.29
C GLN A 304 19.67 50.29 30.78
N VAL A 305 20.26 50.55 29.61
CA VAL A 305 20.22 51.85 28.92
C VAL A 305 18.79 52.26 28.59
N TRP A 306 17.98 51.34 28.08
CA TRP A 306 16.57 51.61 27.80
C TRP A 306 15.79 52.01 29.07
N ARG A 307 15.99 51.28 30.17
CA ARG A 307 15.27 51.53 31.43
C ARG A 307 15.72 52.80 32.14
N HIS A 308 17.02 53.09 32.16
CA HIS A 308 17.58 54.19 32.96
C HIS A 308 17.73 55.50 32.19
N VAL A 309 17.88 55.44 30.86
CA VAL A 309 18.19 56.64 30.07
C VAL A 309 17.04 56.98 29.13
N VAL A 310 16.65 56.03 28.28
CA VAL A 310 15.72 56.33 27.18
C VAL A 310 14.28 56.50 27.68
N ARG A 311 13.83 55.65 28.60
CA ARG A 311 12.46 55.70 29.12
C ARG A 311 12.15 56.94 29.98
N PRO A 312 13.05 57.44 30.86
CA PRO A 312 12.83 58.71 31.54
C PRO A 312 13.01 59.93 30.60
N ALA A 313 14.02 59.94 29.72
CA ALA A 313 14.22 61.03 28.76
C ALA A 313 13.05 61.18 27.78
N GLY A 314 12.49 60.05 27.31
CA GLY A 314 11.32 60.07 26.43
C GLY A 314 10.05 60.60 27.10
N ARG A 315 9.91 60.46 28.42
CA ARG A 315 8.82 61.09 29.17
C ARG A 315 9.03 62.59 29.32
N GLY A 316 10.24 63.04 29.67
CA GLY A 316 10.57 64.47 29.73
C GLY A 316 10.38 65.19 28.40
N LEU A 317 10.86 64.61 27.29
CA LEU A 317 10.73 65.19 25.95
C LEU A 317 9.27 65.29 25.49
N ARG A 318 8.44 64.30 25.85
CA ARG A 318 7.01 64.30 25.51
C ARG A 318 6.26 65.41 26.25
N ASP A 319 6.59 65.62 27.51
CA ASP A 319 5.85 66.56 28.36
C ASP A 319 6.30 68.01 28.15
N HIS A 320 7.58 68.27 27.92
CA HIS A 320 8.12 69.64 27.82
C HIS A 320 8.22 70.20 26.40
N VAL A 321 8.37 69.36 25.38
CA VAL A 321 8.61 69.84 24.01
C VAL A 321 7.42 69.55 23.10
N TRP A 322 6.92 68.32 23.13
CA TRP A 322 5.88 67.91 22.18
C TRP A 322 4.48 68.41 22.52
N ARG A 323 4.12 68.48 23.80
CA ARG A 323 2.81 69.00 24.21
C ARG A 323 2.62 70.50 23.90
N PRO A 324 3.58 71.39 24.21
CA PRO A 324 3.47 72.82 23.88
C PRO A 324 3.49 73.07 22.36
N ALA A 325 4.38 72.39 21.62
CA ALA A 325 4.48 72.53 20.17
C ALA A 325 3.19 72.08 19.46
N ALA A 326 2.57 70.99 19.91
CA ALA A 326 1.29 70.54 19.36
C ALA A 326 0.14 71.52 19.65
N GLY A 327 0.21 72.29 20.74
CA GLY A 327 -0.72 73.38 21.04
C GLY A 327 -0.58 74.52 20.02
N ALA A 328 0.64 75.04 19.86
CA ALA A 328 0.93 76.15 18.94
C ALA A 328 0.58 75.85 17.48
N VAL A 329 0.87 74.63 17.00
CA VAL A 329 0.53 74.22 15.62
C VAL A 329 -0.98 74.16 15.39
N ARG A 330 -1.76 73.76 16.39
CA ARG A 330 -3.23 73.69 16.27
C ARG A 330 -3.85 75.08 16.21
N GLU A 331 -3.31 76.05 16.93
CA GLU A 331 -3.77 77.44 16.88
C GLU A 331 -3.43 78.10 15.54
N ALA A 332 -2.20 77.93 15.06
CA ALA A 332 -1.80 78.36 13.71
C ALA A 332 -2.68 77.73 12.62
N GLY A 333 -2.99 76.44 12.75
CA GLY A 333 -3.86 75.72 11.81
C GLY A 333 -5.33 76.19 11.84
N ARG A 334 -5.81 76.78 12.94
CA ARG A 334 -7.15 77.41 12.97
C ARG A 334 -7.13 78.78 12.29
N ALA A 335 -6.09 79.59 12.52
CA ALA A 335 -5.93 80.89 11.88
C ALA A 335 -5.82 80.79 10.35
N VAL A 336 -5.01 79.84 9.86
CA VAL A 336 -4.84 79.60 8.42
C VAL A 336 -6.14 79.13 7.75
N ARG A 337 -6.91 78.27 8.42
CA ARG A 337 -8.23 77.83 7.91
C ARG A 337 -9.24 78.97 7.88
N GLY A 338 -9.22 79.87 8.86
CA GLY A 338 -10.03 81.10 8.85
C GLY A 338 -9.68 82.00 7.67
N ALA A 339 -8.39 82.24 7.42
CA ALA A 339 -7.92 83.06 6.30
C ALA A 339 -8.28 82.44 4.93
N LEU A 340 -8.13 81.12 4.78
CA LEU A 340 -8.52 80.39 3.56
C LEU A 340 -10.03 80.41 3.30
N ALA A 341 -10.85 80.33 4.35
CA ALA A 341 -12.30 80.45 4.22
C ALA A 341 -12.71 81.84 3.75
N ALA A 342 -12.09 82.89 4.30
CA ALA A 342 -12.30 84.27 3.88
C ALA A 342 -11.87 84.49 2.42
N ALA A 343 -10.67 84.03 2.04
CA ALA A 343 -10.19 84.14 0.66
C ALA A 343 -11.08 83.40 -0.35
N ARG A 344 -11.61 82.22 0.01
CA ARG A 344 -12.57 81.50 -0.84
C ARG A 344 -13.90 82.22 -0.98
N ALA A 345 -14.38 82.87 0.07
CA ALA A 345 -15.59 83.68 -0.01
C ALA A 345 -15.40 84.87 -0.96
N SER A 346 -14.27 85.57 -0.85
CA SER A 346 -13.90 86.65 -1.76
C SER A 346 -13.79 86.17 -3.20
N ALA A 347 -13.10 85.05 -3.46
CA ALA A 347 -12.98 84.49 -4.80
C ALA A 347 -14.33 84.09 -5.42
N ARG A 348 -15.25 83.53 -4.62
CA ARG A 348 -16.62 83.23 -5.07
C ARG A 348 -17.39 84.48 -5.42
N GLN A 349 -17.24 85.53 -4.62
CA GLN A 349 -17.90 86.82 -4.86
C GLN A 349 -17.35 87.50 -6.12
N THR A 350 -16.03 87.58 -6.28
CA THR A 350 -15.39 88.12 -7.49
C THR A 350 -15.76 87.31 -8.74
N ARG A 351 -15.85 85.98 -8.63
CA ARG A 351 -16.31 85.14 -9.74
C ARG A 351 -17.78 85.39 -10.09
N ALA A 352 -18.64 85.60 -9.10
CA ALA A 352 -20.05 85.93 -9.33
C ALA A 352 -20.19 87.32 -9.98
N GLU A 353 -19.38 88.30 -9.57
CA GLU A 353 -19.32 89.64 -10.15
C GLU A 353 -18.78 89.63 -11.58
N LEU A 354 -17.66 88.94 -11.84
CA LEU A 354 -17.13 88.75 -13.20
C LEU A 354 -18.12 88.03 -14.10
N ARG A 355 -18.83 87.02 -13.59
CA ARG A 355 -19.87 86.32 -14.36
C ARG A 355 -21.02 87.27 -14.70
N ARG A 356 -21.45 88.13 -13.77
CA ARG A 356 -22.49 89.15 -14.05
C ARG A 356 -22.00 90.19 -15.05
N ALA A 357 -20.73 90.60 -14.99
CA ALA A 357 -20.16 91.61 -15.88
C ALA A 357 -19.95 91.07 -17.31
N LEU A 358 -19.50 89.82 -17.46
CA LEU A 358 -19.20 89.20 -18.76
C LEU A 358 -20.43 88.61 -19.46
N PHE A 359 -21.36 88.02 -18.71
CA PHE A 359 -22.53 87.35 -19.27
C PHE A 359 -23.84 88.13 -19.11
N GLY A 360 -23.75 89.36 -18.59
CA GLY A 360 -24.90 90.18 -18.24
C GLY A 360 -25.59 89.70 -16.96
N ALA A 361 -26.32 90.61 -16.31
CA ALA A 361 -27.21 90.21 -15.23
C ALA A 361 -28.29 89.27 -15.80
N PRO A 362 -28.64 88.16 -15.13
CA PRO A 362 -29.73 87.31 -15.58
C PRO A 362 -30.98 88.19 -15.72
N ARG A 363 -31.47 88.33 -16.96
CA ARG A 363 -32.71 89.03 -17.25
C ARG A 363 -33.80 88.32 -16.43
N LYS A 364 -34.45 89.05 -15.52
CA LYS A 364 -35.73 88.62 -14.94
C LYS A 364 -36.65 88.31 -16.12
N GLU A 365 -36.96 87.04 -16.33
CA GLU A 365 -37.93 86.62 -17.34
C GLU A 365 -39.24 87.39 -17.11
N PRO A 366 -39.73 88.17 -18.09
CA PRO A 366 -41.10 88.63 -18.04
C PRO A 366 -41.98 87.39 -18.08
N ARG A 367 -42.71 87.16 -16.99
CA ARG A 367 -43.79 86.16 -16.92
C ARG A 367 -44.70 86.36 -18.12
N ASP A 368 -44.90 85.26 -18.85
CA ASP A 368 -45.81 85.11 -19.96
C ASP A 368 -47.22 85.67 -19.63
N PRO A 369 -47.75 86.63 -20.40
CA PRO A 369 -49.08 87.19 -20.15
C PRO A 369 -50.25 86.24 -20.52
N LEU A 370 -50.00 84.95 -20.81
CA LEU A 370 -51.06 83.98 -21.11
C LEU A 370 -51.12 82.73 -20.22
N SER A 371 -50.41 82.69 -19.08
CA SER A 371 -50.72 81.74 -18.01
C SER A 371 -51.51 82.41 -16.89
N ARG A 372 -52.82 82.14 -16.90
CA ARG A 372 -53.81 82.39 -15.84
C ARG A 372 -53.31 82.13 -14.42
#